data_AF-A0A2G3E2D0-F1
#
_entry.id   AF-A0A2G3E2D0-F1
#
_cell.length_a   1.000
_cell.length_b   1.000
_cell.length_c   1.000
_cell.angle_alpha   90.00
_cell.angle_beta   90.00
_cell.angle_gamma   90.00
#
_symmetry.space_group_name_H-M   'P 1'
#
loop_
_entity.id
_entity.type
_entity.pdbx_description
1 polymer ?
#
loop_
_entity_poly.entity_id
_entity_poly.type
_entity_poly.pdbx_seq_one_letter_code
_entity_poly.pdbx_strand_id
1 'polypeptide(L)'
;MTTDELKEKMFKFAYHEALNDATGQSAYRGKKSDIENNAGAEEKVKKYIDSLFNPPNLCFYDTAKKVSDAINDVEFTFGNIQKLINMTAKYLYLGCYSDEKLRECFKNCHCPMDRVMIDKVFKEYKQAFVEKNKGNENLLTIPYGDGKKGKDKSKICWSKIKFADEDSPCSHKIYENYQEMVRAITNDMGIYPLELDYALWESTKG
;
A
#
# COMPACT_ATOMS: atom_id res chain seq x y z
N MET A 1 -22.83 -24.87 2.47
CA MET A 1 -21.96 -23.69 2.58
C MET A 1 -22.86 -22.47 2.52
N THR A 2 -22.86 -21.64 3.54
CA THR A 2 -23.65 -20.40 3.57
C THR A 2 -22.95 -19.30 2.76
N THR A 3 -23.67 -18.24 2.43
CA THR A 3 -23.08 -17.06 1.77
C THR A 3 -21.98 -16.43 2.63
N ASP A 4 -22.13 -16.41 3.95
CA ASP A 4 -21.13 -15.82 4.85
C ASP A 4 -19.88 -16.70 4.98
N GLU A 5 -20.03 -18.03 4.97
CA GLU A 5 -18.90 -18.94 4.88
C GLU A 5 -18.10 -18.75 3.58
N LEU A 6 -18.78 -18.46 2.46
CA LEU A 6 -18.10 -18.19 1.19
C LEU A 6 -17.35 -16.85 1.22
N LYS A 7 -17.98 -15.78 1.72
CA LYS A 7 -17.33 -14.46 1.88
C LYS A 7 -16.06 -14.56 2.73
N GLU A 8 -16.13 -15.31 3.83
CA GLU A 8 -14.98 -15.55 4.70
C GLU A 8 -13.84 -16.24 3.95
N LYS A 9 -14.15 -17.27 3.15
CA LYS A 9 -13.14 -17.95 2.31
C LYS A 9 -12.53 -17.04 1.24
N MET A 10 -13.34 -16.16 0.63
CA MET A 10 -12.86 -15.19 -0.36
C MET A 10 -11.90 -14.17 0.28
N PHE A 11 -12.25 -13.65 1.46
CA PHE A 11 -11.37 -12.78 2.22
C PHE A 11 -10.05 -13.48 2.56
N LYS A 12 -10.11 -14.70 3.12
CA LYS A 12 -8.90 -15.47 3.46
C LYS A 12 -8.01 -15.72 2.26
N PHE A 13 -8.60 -16.06 1.11
CA PHE A 13 -7.85 -16.20 -0.13
C PHE A 13 -7.08 -14.91 -0.47
N ALA A 14 -7.78 -13.77 -0.53
CA ALA A 14 -7.15 -12.48 -0.83
C ALA A 14 -6.06 -12.09 0.19
N TYR A 15 -6.32 -12.33 1.49
CA TYR A 15 -5.38 -12.07 2.57
C TYR A 15 -4.11 -12.93 2.45
N HIS A 16 -4.25 -14.22 2.16
CA HIS A 16 -3.10 -15.12 2.02
C HIS A 16 -2.26 -14.83 0.77
N GLU A 17 -2.89 -14.49 -0.35
CA GLU A 17 -2.16 -14.01 -1.53
C GLU A 17 -1.40 -12.72 -1.22
N ALA A 18 -2.04 -11.75 -0.55
CA ALA A 18 -1.40 -10.52 -0.13
C ALA A 18 -0.25 -10.75 0.87
N LEU A 19 -0.39 -11.74 1.75
CA LEU A 19 0.68 -12.13 2.68
C LEU A 19 1.86 -12.76 1.93
N ASN A 20 1.62 -13.56 0.89
CA ASN A 20 2.67 -14.10 0.03
C ASN A 20 3.45 -12.96 -0.65
N ASP A 21 2.76 -11.96 -1.20
CA ASP A 21 3.39 -10.76 -1.77
C ASP A 21 4.20 -9.96 -0.74
N ALA A 22 3.67 -9.82 0.48
CA ALA A 22 4.31 -9.11 1.56
C ALA A 22 5.55 -9.85 2.12
N THR A 23 5.62 -11.18 1.97
CA THR A 23 6.66 -12.03 2.58
C THR A 23 7.60 -12.72 1.58
N GLY A 24 7.42 -12.53 0.27
CA GLY A 24 8.23 -13.18 -0.77
C GLY A 24 9.74 -12.98 -0.58
N GLN A 25 10.55 -13.96 -1.01
CA GLN A 25 11.92 -14.33 -0.59
C GLN A 25 12.99 -13.24 -0.31
N SER A 26 12.76 -11.96 -0.65
CA SER A 26 13.64 -10.83 -0.30
C SER A 26 12.97 -9.72 0.54
N ALA A 27 11.66 -9.75 0.70
CA ALA A 27 10.86 -8.71 1.34
C ALA A 27 10.71 -8.90 2.86
N TYR A 28 10.85 -10.13 3.35
CA TYR A 28 10.73 -10.49 4.76
C TYR A 28 11.76 -11.54 5.13
N ARG A 29 12.42 -11.37 6.28
CA ARG A 29 13.51 -12.25 6.74
C ARG A 29 13.13 -13.15 7.90
N GLY A 30 11.99 -12.92 8.53
CA GLY A 30 11.46 -13.78 9.58
C GLY A 30 10.79 -15.03 9.03
N LYS A 31 10.13 -15.79 9.92
CA LYS A 31 9.43 -17.03 9.55
C LYS A 31 8.00 -16.71 9.17
N LYS A 32 7.62 -16.95 7.92
CA LYS A 32 6.26 -16.69 7.41
C LYS A 32 5.16 -17.34 8.29
N SER A 33 5.42 -18.52 8.84
CA SER A 33 4.52 -19.24 9.75
C SER A 33 4.08 -18.43 10.97
N ASP A 34 4.93 -17.50 11.42
CA ASP A 34 4.71 -16.70 12.63
C ASP A 34 3.67 -15.60 12.37
N ILE A 35 3.45 -15.25 11.10
CA ILE A 35 2.50 -14.22 10.64
C ILE A 35 1.27 -14.85 10.01
N GLU A 36 1.45 -15.95 9.26
CA GLU A 36 0.39 -16.66 8.55
C GLU A 36 -0.71 -17.16 9.48
N ASN A 37 -0.38 -17.46 10.74
CA ASN A 37 -1.34 -17.90 11.75
C ASN A 37 -1.73 -16.79 12.75
N ASN A 38 -1.37 -15.53 12.48
CA ASN A 38 -1.72 -14.43 13.38
C ASN A 38 -3.16 -13.95 13.15
N ALA A 39 -4.10 -14.59 13.86
CA ALA A 39 -5.52 -14.26 13.78
C ALA A 39 -5.83 -12.81 14.16
N GLY A 40 -5.02 -12.18 15.02
CA GLY A 40 -5.19 -10.78 15.41
C GLY A 40 -4.94 -9.84 14.24
N ALA A 41 -3.84 -10.04 13.51
CA ALA A 41 -3.51 -9.27 12.31
C ALA A 41 -4.56 -9.45 11.22
N GLU A 42 -4.96 -10.69 10.96
CA GLU A 42 -6.02 -11.05 10.00
C GLU A 42 -7.33 -10.31 10.32
N GLU A 43 -7.77 -10.33 11.59
CA GLU A 43 -8.99 -9.66 12.04
C GLU A 43 -8.93 -8.14 11.80
N LYS A 44 -7.77 -7.49 12.02
CA LYS A 44 -7.62 -6.05 11.77
C LYS A 44 -7.70 -5.72 10.30
N VAL A 45 -7.07 -6.51 9.43
CA VAL A 45 -7.16 -6.33 7.97
C VAL A 45 -8.59 -6.58 7.50
N LYS A 46 -9.25 -7.62 8.01
CA LYS A 46 -10.66 -7.91 7.70
C LYS A 46 -11.56 -6.75 8.06
N LYS A 47 -11.43 -6.20 9.28
CA LYS A 47 -12.21 -5.03 9.72
C LYS A 47 -12.01 -3.81 8.81
N TYR A 48 -10.79 -3.59 8.34
CA TYR A 48 -10.52 -2.53 7.36
C TYR A 48 -11.25 -2.78 6.03
N ILE A 49 -11.14 -3.99 5.47
CA ILE A 49 -11.84 -4.37 4.23
C ILE A 49 -13.36 -4.26 4.38
N ASP A 50 -13.93 -4.81 5.45
CA ASP A 50 -15.38 -4.75 5.71
C ASP A 50 -15.87 -3.29 5.81
N SER A 51 -15.02 -2.40 6.35
CA SER A 51 -15.34 -0.97 6.48
C SER A 51 -15.42 -0.22 5.17
N LEU A 52 -14.79 -0.73 4.10
CA LEU A 52 -14.88 -0.14 2.74
C LEU A 52 -16.31 -0.23 2.20
N PHE A 53 -17.01 -1.31 2.55
CA PHE A 53 -18.39 -1.56 2.12
C PHE A 53 -19.42 -1.06 3.13
N ASN A 54 -19.04 -0.96 4.41
CA ASN A 54 -19.92 -0.60 5.52
C ASN A 54 -19.29 0.51 6.37
N PRO A 55 -19.73 1.77 6.25
CA PRO A 55 -19.19 2.89 7.02
C PRO A 55 -19.20 2.64 8.54
N PRO A 56 -18.25 3.25 9.30
CA PRO A 56 -17.29 4.26 8.84
C PRO A 56 -16.04 3.66 8.19
N ASN A 57 -15.59 4.26 7.07
CA ASN A 57 -14.32 3.92 6.44
C ASN A 57 -13.17 4.08 7.45
N LEU A 58 -12.47 3.00 7.77
CA LEU A 58 -11.37 3.05 8.73
C LEU A 58 -10.14 3.75 8.14
N CYS A 59 -9.42 4.50 8.99
CA CYS A 59 -8.14 5.11 8.61
C CYS A 59 -7.10 4.01 8.33
N PHE A 60 -6.41 4.13 7.19
CA PHE A 60 -5.35 3.20 6.80
C PHE A 60 -4.23 3.14 7.84
N TYR A 61 -3.77 4.30 8.32
CA TYR A 61 -2.62 4.38 9.21
C TYR A 61 -2.89 3.74 10.57
N ASP A 62 -4.07 4.03 11.14
CA ASP A 62 -4.52 3.41 12.39
C ASP A 62 -4.66 1.89 12.25
N THR A 63 -5.14 1.44 11.08
CA THR A 63 -5.21 0.00 10.76
C THR A 63 -3.83 -0.60 10.71
N ALA A 64 -2.89 0.01 9.98
CA ALA A 64 -1.52 -0.48 9.85
C ALA A 64 -0.82 -0.56 11.22
N LYS A 65 -1.02 0.43 12.09
CA LYS A 65 -0.49 0.41 13.46
C LYS A 65 -1.09 -0.75 14.28
N LYS A 66 -2.41 -0.94 14.24
CA LYS A 66 -3.09 -2.07 14.91
C LYS A 66 -2.61 -3.43 14.40
N VAL A 67 -2.31 -3.55 13.11
CA VAL A 67 -1.71 -4.76 12.53
C VAL A 67 -0.28 -4.96 13.06
N SER A 68 0.53 -3.90 13.08
CA SER A 68 1.88 -3.92 13.66
C SER A 68 1.87 -4.40 15.11
N ASP A 69 0.99 -3.83 15.93
CA ASP A 69 0.84 -4.16 17.35
C ASP A 69 0.41 -5.62 17.56
N ALA A 70 -0.40 -6.17 16.63
CA ALA A 70 -0.86 -7.57 16.70
C ALA A 70 0.21 -8.58 16.26
N ILE A 71 1.06 -8.22 15.30
CA ILE A 71 2.11 -9.11 14.79
C ILE A 71 3.28 -9.20 15.77
N ASN A 72 3.64 -8.09 16.43
CA ASN A 72 4.74 -8.00 17.41
C ASN A 72 6.06 -8.68 16.96
N ASP A 73 6.28 -8.76 15.65
CA ASP A 73 7.50 -9.23 15.00
C ASP A 73 8.23 -8.02 14.42
N VAL A 74 9.44 -7.78 14.93
CA VAL A 74 10.29 -6.67 14.51
C VAL A 74 10.76 -6.76 13.06
N GLU A 75 10.73 -7.96 12.46
CA GLU A 75 11.10 -8.18 11.06
C GLU A 75 9.93 -7.87 10.10
N PHE A 76 8.68 -7.80 10.59
CA PHE A 76 7.52 -7.45 9.76
C PHE A 76 7.31 -5.93 9.74
N THR A 77 8.06 -5.29 8.85
CA THR A 77 8.15 -3.83 8.77
C THR A 77 6.85 -3.16 8.32
N PHE A 78 6.78 -1.83 8.45
CA PHE A 78 5.72 -1.02 7.84
C PHE A 78 5.54 -1.34 6.35
N GLY A 79 6.64 -1.54 5.63
CA GLY A 79 6.63 -1.88 4.21
C GLY A 79 5.88 -3.19 3.93
N ASN A 80 5.99 -4.19 4.79
CA ASN A 80 5.25 -5.44 4.69
C ASN A 80 3.77 -5.25 5.05
N ILE A 81 3.48 -4.50 6.11
CA ILE A 81 2.11 -4.24 6.58
C ILE A 81 1.30 -3.47 5.54
N GLN A 82 1.86 -2.40 4.97
CA GLN A 82 1.14 -1.64 3.95
C GLN A 82 0.89 -2.47 2.68
N LYS A 83 1.81 -3.38 2.33
CA LYS A 83 1.59 -4.34 1.23
C LYS A 83 0.44 -5.28 1.57
N LEU A 84 0.45 -5.89 2.75
CA LEU A 84 -0.60 -6.81 3.19
C LEU A 84 -1.98 -6.16 3.07
N ILE A 85 -2.16 -4.95 3.59
CA ILE A 85 -3.44 -4.25 3.55
C ILE A 85 -3.84 -3.88 2.11
N ASN A 86 -2.95 -3.22 1.36
CA ASN A 86 -3.29 -2.71 0.03
C ASN A 86 -3.44 -3.82 -1.02
N MET A 87 -2.63 -4.88 -0.95
CA MET A 87 -2.78 -6.04 -1.84
C MET A 87 -4.05 -6.84 -1.52
N THR A 88 -4.45 -6.94 -0.24
CA THR A 88 -5.73 -7.58 0.11
C THR A 88 -6.89 -6.80 -0.53
N ALA A 89 -6.89 -5.47 -0.41
CA ALA A 89 -7.89 -4.62 -1.07
C ALA A 89 -7.85 -4.76 -2.60
N LYS A 90 -6.66 -4.80 -3.20
CA LYS A 90 -6.43 -4.98 -4.64
C LYS A 90 -7.03 -6.30 -5.15
N TYR A 91 -6.78 -7.41 -4.46
CA TYR A 91 -7.32 -8.71 -4.87
C TYR A 91 -8.85 -8.77 -4.79
N LEU A 92 -9.45 -8.13 -3.79
CA LEU A 92 -10.92 -8.04 -3.69
C LEU A 92 -11.52 -7.07 -4.72
N TYR A 93 -10.81 -6.00 -5.05
CA TYR A 93 -11.20 -5.05 -6.08
C TYR A 93 -11.36 -5.73 -7.46
N LEU A 94 -10.59 -6.78 -7.77
CA LEU A 94 -10.76 -7.58 -9.01
C LEU A 94 -12.16 -8.19 -9.16
N GLY A 95 -12.87 -8.44 -8.07
CA GLY A 95 -14.25 -8.91 -8.12
C GLY A 95 -15.28 -7.78 -8.31
N CYS A 96 -14.86 -6.53 -8.11
CA CYS A 96 -15.76 -5.37 -7.98
C CYS A 96 -15.62 -4.34 -9.12
N TYR A 97 -14.52 -4.35 -9.89
CA TYR A 97 -14.16 -3.26 -10.81
C TYR A 97 -15.19 -2.99 -11.93
N SER A 98 -16.02 -3.98 -12.28
CA SER A 98 -17.06 -3.83 -13.31
C SER A 98 -18.37 -3.24 -12.79
N ASP A 99 -18.55 -3.14 -11.47
CA ASP A 99 -19.70 -2.51 -10.83
C ASP A 99 -19.27 -1.15 -10.26
N GLU A 100 -19.81 -0.06 -10.80
CA GLU A 100 -19.43 1.31 -10.40
C GLU A 100 -19.68 1.60 -8.91
N LYS A 101 -20.75 1.04 -8.32
CA LYS A 101 -21.07 1.27 -6.90
C LYS A 101 -20.08 0.55 -6.00
N LEU A 102 -19.73 -0.69 -6.34
CA LEU A 102 -18.73 -1.44 -5.59
C LEU A 102 -17.32 -0.89 -5.81
N ARG A 103 -17.00 -0.43 -7.02
CA ARG A 103 -15.76 0.27 -7.35
C ARG A 103 -15.57 1.50 -6.46
N GLU A 104 -16.61 2.30 -6.25
CA GLU A 104 -16.59 3.52 -5.43
C GLU A 104 -16.16 3.27 -3.98
N CYS A 105 -16.44 2.09 -3.43
CA CYS A 105 -16.01 1.70 -2.07
C CYS A 105 -14.48 1.74 -1.89
N PHE A 106 -13.72 1.61 -2.97
CA PHE A 106 -12.25 1.54 -2.94
C PHE A 106 -11.56 2.88 -3.25
N LYS A 107 -12.30 3.97 -3.47
CA LYS A 107 -11.71 5.26 -3.89
C LYS A 107 -10.67 5.85 -2.93
N ASN A 108 -10.78 5.50 -1.65
CA ASN A 108 -9.89 5.97 -0.59
C ASN A 108 -8.81 4.94 -0.22
N CYS A 109 -8.78 3.78 -0.89
CA CYS A 109 -7.68 2.83 -0.72
C CYS A 109 -6.38 3.44 -1.24
N HIS A 110 -5.26 2.92 -0.75
CA HIS A 110 -3.94 3.33 -1.17
C HIS A 110 -3.41 2.42 -2.28
N CYS A 111 -2.53 2.94 -3.13
CA CYS A 111 -1.75 2.12 -4.06
C CYS A 111 -0.70 1.33 -3.27
N PRO A 112 -0.53 0.01 -3.51
CA PRO A 112 0.57 -0.75 -2.93
C PRO A 112 1.92 -0.10 -3.24
N MET A 113 2.74 0.11 -2.20
CA MET A 113 4.08 0.64 -2.37
C MET A 113 5.07 -0.53 -2.48
N ASP A 114 5.50 -0.85 -3.69
CA ASP A 114 6.64 -1.72 -3.93
C ASP A 114 7.69 -1.02 -4.79
N ARG A 115 8.85 -1.66 -4.96
CA ARG A 115 9.98 -1.07 -5.70
C ARG A 115 9.59 -0.68 -7.13
N VAL A 116 8.85 -1.52 -7.83
CA VAL A 116 8.43 -1.28 -9.21
C VAL A 116 7.46 -0.10 -9.26
N MET A 117 6.48 -0.08 -8.36
CA MET A 117 5.49 0.99 -8.29
C MET A 117 6.10 2.32 -7.84
N ILE A 118 7.06 2.32 -6.92
CA ILE A 118 7.83 3.52 -6.56
C ILE A 118 8.51 4.08 -7.80
N ASP A 119 9.24 3.27 -8.56
CA ASP A 119 10.00 3.74 -9.72
C ASP A 119 9.08 4.35 -10.77
N LYS A 120 7.96 3.70 -11.07
CA LYS A 120 6.95 4.14 -12.03
C LYS A 120 6.24 5.42 -11.59
N VAL A 121 5.70 5.47 -10.36
CA VAL A 121 5.00 6.65 -9.81
C VAL A 121 5.90 7.88 -9.84
N PHE A 122 7.16 7.74 -9.41
CA PHE A 122 8.08 8.87 -9.43
C PHE A 122 8.39 9.36 -10.85
N LYS A 123 8.56 8.43 -11.80
CA LYS A 123 8.82 8.79 -13.20
C LYS A 123 7.62 9.54 -13.77
N GLU A 124 6.43 9.00 -13.58
CA GLU A 124 5.18 9.58 -14.08
C GLU A 124 4.92 10.94 -13.44
N TYR A 125 5.01 11.05 -12.11
CA TYR A 125 4.80 12.31 -11.41
C TYR A 125 5.79 13.40 -11.86
N LYS A 126 7.07 13.04 -12.04
CA LYS A 126 8.09 13.97 -12.53
C LYS A 126 7.72 14.51 -13.92
N GLN A 127 7.39 13.63 -14.85
CA GLN A 127 7.14 13.99 -16.25
C GLN A 127 5.79 14.72 -16.44
N ALA A 128 4.74 14.25 -15.76
CA ALA A 128 3.41 14.80 -15.91
C ALA A 128 3.20 16.10 -15.11
N PHE A 129 3.84 16.26 -13.94
CA PHE A 129 3.57 17.37 -13.03
C PHE A 129 4.76 18.30 -12.81
N VAL A 130 5.95 17.78 -12.49
CA VAL A 130 7.09 18.64 -12.13
C VAL A 130 7.70 19.32 -13.35
N GLU A 131 7.99 18.59 -14.42
CA GLU A 131 8.57 19.15 -15.66
C GLU A 131 7.61 20.12 -16.37
N LYS A 132 6.30 20.02 -16.07
CA LYS A 132 5.27 20.94 -16.57
C LYS A 132 4.93 22.08 -15.61
N ASN A 133 5.67 22.26 -14.50
CA ASN A 133 5.42 23.25 -13.45
C ASN A 133 4.00 23.20 -12.84
N LYS A 134 3.42 22.00 -12.74
CA LYS A 134 2.10 21.74 -12.15
C LYS A 134 2.15 21.04 -10.80
N GLY A 135 3.29 20.46 -10.42
CA GLY A 135 3.46 19.64 -9.23
C GLY A 135 4.41 20.23 -8.20
N ASN A 136 4.29 19.76 -6.96
CA ASN A 136 5.24 20.04 -5.90
C ASN A 136 6.50 19.17 -6.07
N GLU A 137 7.62 19.77 -6.47
CA GLU A 137 8.91 19.08 -6.63
C GLU A 137 9.43 18.49 -5.31
N ASN A 138 9.01 19.03 -4.16
CA ASN A 138 9.43 18.50 -2.86
C ASN A 138 8.94 17.08 -2.62
N LEU A 139 7.87 16.62 -3.30
CA LEU A 139 7.43 15.22 -3.22
C LEU A 139 8.45 14.25 -3.84
N LEU A 140 9.27 14.73 -4.78
CA LEU A 140 10.39 13.97 -5.36
C LEU A 140 11.69 14.10 -4.55
N THR A 141 11.67 14.82 -3.44
CA THR A 141 12.82 14.98 -2.55
C THR A 141 12.66 14.02 -1.38
N ILE A 142 13.42 12.91 -1.40
CA ILE A 142 13.27 11.89 -0.37
C ILE A 142 14.47 11.93 0.58
N PRO A 143 14.24 11.85 1.90
CA PRO A 143 15.30 11.63 2.86
C PRO A 143 15.93 10.24 2.71
N TYR A 144 17.26 10.21 2.74
CA TYR A 144 18.08 9.02 2.82
C TYR A 144 18.13 8.50 4.25
N GLY A 145 18.54 7.23 4.41
CA GLY A 145 18.66 6.62 5.74
C GLY A 145 19.68 7.28 6.69
N ASP A 146 20.52 8.20 6.19
CA ASP A 146 21.48 8.99 6.97
C ASP A 146 20.99 10.44 7.25
N GLY A 147 19.74 10.77 6.89
CA GLY A 147 19.15 12.09 7.11
C GLY A 147 19.41 13.12 6.01
N LYS A 148 20.31 12.86 5.07
CA LYS A 148 20.49 13.73 3.90
C LYS A 148 19.29 13.60 2.97
N LYS A 149 18.91 14.69 2.28
CA LYS A 149 17.82 14.67 1.31
C LYS A 149 18.36 14.70 -0.11
N GLY A 150 17.74 13.96 -1.01
CA GLY A 150 18.01 14.10 -2.44
C GLY A 150 17.04 13.33 -3.31
N LYS A 151 17.36 13.26 -4.62
CA LYS A 151 16.49 12.68 -5.65
C LYS A 151 16.90 11.25 -6.04
N ASP A 152 17.88 10.67 -5.36
CA ASP A 152 18.37 9.32 -5.65
C ASP A 152 17.47 8.28 -4.98
N LYS A 153 16.60 7.66 -5.79
CA LYS A 153 15.64 6.66 -5.31
C LYS A 153 16.28 5.41 -4.70
N SER A 154 17.52 5.09 -5.10
CA SER A 154 18.24 3.92 -4.61
C SER A 154 18.75 4.08 -3.17
N LYS A 155 18.83 5.31 -2.68
CA LYS A 155 19.31 5.66 -1.34
C LYS A 155 18.19 5.81 -0.31
N ILE A 156 16.95 5.75 -0.77
CA ILE A 156 15.78 5.80 0.10
C ILE A 156 15.65 4.44 0.74
N CYS A 157 15.55 4.46 2.05
CA CYS A 157 15.30 3.24 2.76
C CYS A 157 13.81 3.01 2.93
N TRP A 158 13.13 2.70 1.82
CA TRP A 158 11.71 2.32 1.80
C TRP A 158 11.42 1.18 2.79
N SER A 159 12.40 0.30 2.99
CA SER A 159 12.37 -0.78 3.98
C SER A 159 12.61 -0.34 5.44
N LYS A 160 13.03 0.90 5.70
CA LYS A 160 13.23 1.46 7.05
C LYS A 160 12.13 2.44 7.45
N ILE A 161 11.04 2.55 6.68
CA ILE A 161 9.90 3.39 7.09
C ILE A 161 9.36 2.89 8.44
N LYS A 162 9.19 3.79 9.40
CA LYS A 162 8.71 3.50 10.75
C LYS A 162 7.38 4.19 11.05
N PHE A 163 6.66 3.65 12.04
CA PHE A 163 5.39 4.21 12.54
C PHE A 163 5.51 5.40 13.51
N ALA A 164 6.64 5.60 14.21
CA ALA A 164 6.62 6.45 15.42
C ALA A 164 7.40 7.77 15.34
N ASP A 165 8.41 7.88 14.46
CA ASP A 165 9.36 8.99 14.55
C ASP A 165 9.08 10.01 13.44
N GLU A 166 8.22 11.02 13.66
CA GLU A 166 8.02 12.12 12.69
C GLU A 166 9.33 12.86 12.39
N ASP A 167 10.22 12.95 13.38
CA ASP A 167 11.56 13.53 13.25
C ASP A 167 12.57 12.60 12.56
N SER A 168 12.19 11.35 12.29
CA SER A 168 13.05 10.42 11.56
C SER A 168 13.05 10.74 10.07
N PRO A 169 14.22 10.72 9.42
CA PRO A 169 14.30 10.78 7.97
C PRO A 169 13.69 9.56 7.28
N CYS A 170 13.17 8.57 8.00
CA CYS A 170 12.43 7.43 7.46
C CYS A 170 11.06 7.27 8.17
N SER A 171 10.31 8.36 8.31
CA SER A 171 8.97 8.36 8.91
C SER A 171 7.87 7.95 7.92
N HIS A 172 6.67 7.68 8.45
CA HIS A 172 5.48 7.41 7.64
C HIS A 172 5.14 8.55 6.66
N LYS A 173 5.63 9.78 6.87
CA LYS A 173 5.43 10.90 5.96
C LYS A 173 5.95 10.63 4.55
N ILE A 174 6.99 9.81 4.41
CA ILE A 174 7.51 9.40 3.09
C ILE A 174 6.47 8.57 2.34
N TYR A 175 5.79 7.67 3.04
CA TYR A 175 4.71 6.89 2.47
C TYR A 175 3.52 7.79 2.09
N GLU A 176 3.20 8.79 2.91
CA GLU A 176 2.16 9.77 2.58
C GLU A 176 2.52 10.56 1.32
N ASN A 177 3.75 11.06 1.20
CA ASN A 177 4.22 11.76 -0.01
C ASN A 177 4.10 10.87 -1.25
N TYR A 178 4.42 9.58 -1.11
CA TYR A 178 4.19 8.60 -2.18
C TYR A 178 2.70 8.53 -2.56
N GLN A 179 1.79 8.40 -1.58
CA GLN A 179 0.35 8.39 -1.86
C GLN A 179 -0.17 9.73 -2.39
N GLU A 180 0.44 10.87 -2.05
CA GLU A 180 0.12 12.18 -2.63
C GLU A 180 0.46 12.22 -4.12
N MET A 181 1.64 11.70 -4.52
CA MET A 181 1.99 11.57 -5.93
C MET A 181 1.04 10.64 -6.68
N VAL A 182 0.68 9.50 -6.08
CA VAL A 182 -0.33 8.58 -6.62
C VAL A 182 -1.64 9.31 -6.86
N ARG A 183 -2.18 10.01 -5.85
CA ARG A 183 -3.45 10.76 -5.97
C ARG A 183 -3.40 11.81 -7.06
N ALA A 184 -2.29 12.53 -7.21
CA ALA A 184 -2.13 13.51 -8.28
C ALA A 184 -2.26 12.84 -9.66
N ILE A 185 -1.53 11.74 -9.88
CA ILE A 185 -1.57 10.99 -11.14
C ILE A 185 -2.97 10.43 -11.39
N THR A 186 -3.59 9.78 -10.41
CA THR A 186 -4.89 9.14 -10.60
C THR A 186 -6.01 10.14 -10.82
N ASN A 187 -5.93 11.33 -10.22
CA ASN A 187 -6.88 12.41 -10.47
C ASN A 187 -6.78 12.94 -11.91
N ASP A 188 -5.57 13.07 -12.47
CA ASP A 188 -5.36 13.47 -13.87
C ASP A 188 -5.87 12.40 -14.85
N MET A 189 -5.76 11.12 -14.47
CA MET A 189 -6.25 9.97 -15.26
C MET A 189 -7.73 9.65 -15.06
N GLY A 190 -8.40 10.21 -14.05
CA GLY A 190 -9.79 9.88 -13.71
C GLY A 190 -10.00 8.47 -13.11
N ILE A 191 -8.98 7.92 -12.43
CA ILE A 191 -8.99 6.59 -11.82
C ILE A 191 -8.79 6.67 -10.30
N TYR A 192 -8.93 5.55 -9.58
CA TYR A 192 -8.65 5.46 -8.14
C TYR A 192 -7.22 5.02 -7.83
N PRO A 193 -6.65 5.38 -6.67
CA PRO A 193 -5.25 5.09 -6.33
C PRO A 193 -4.87 3.62 -6.51
N LEU A 194 -5.75 2.71 -6.07
CA LEU A 194 -5.56 1.26 -6.20
C LEU A 194 -5.45 0.80 -7.67
N GLU A 195 -6.08 1.53 -8.59
CA GLU A 195 -6.16 1.20 -10.02
C GLU A 195 -4.87 1.56 -10.76
N LEU A 196 -4.07 2.46 -10.20
CA LEU A 196 -2.83 2.94 -10.83
C LEU A 196 -1.84 1.81 -11.08
N ASP A 197 -1.77 0.84 -10.18
CA ASP A 197 -0.90 -0.33 -10.32
C ASP A 197 -1.25 -1.12 -11.60
N TYR A 198 -2.54 -1.35 -11.88
CA TYR A 198 -2.97 -1.99 -13.13
C TYR A 198 -2.67 -1.11 -14.35
N ALA A 199 -2.97 0.19 -14.28
CA ALA A 199 -2.73 1.11 -15.38
C ALA A 199 -1.25 1.17 -15.78
N LEU A 200 -0.34 1.06 -14.79
CA LEU A 200 1.09 1.07 -15.02
C LEU A 200 1.67 -0.35 -15.25
N TRP A 201 0.92 -1.42 -15.05
CA TRP A 201 1.38 -2.81 -15.21
C TRP A 201 1.80 -3.15 -16.65
N GLU A 202 1.07 -2.66 -17.66
CA GLU A 202 1.36 -3.00 -19.06
C GLU A 202 2.63 -2.33 -19.60
N SER A 203 3.06 -1.22 -19.01
CA SER A 203 4.30 -0.52 -19.38
C SER A 203 5.59 -1.31 -19.13
N THR A 204 5.49 -2.53 -18.58
CA THR A 204 6.60 -3.45 -18.27
C THR A 204 6.84 -4.53 -19.34
N LYS A 205 6.05 -4.55 -20.43
CA LYS A 205 6.23 -5.47 -21.57
C LYS A 205 6.92 -4.83 -22.79
N GLY A 206 7.57 -3.69 -22.61
CA GLY A 206 8.37 -3.00 -23.62
C GLY A 206 9.86 -3.29 -23.48
#